data_AF-A0A2A3GSP6-F1
#
_entry.id   AF-A0A2A3GSP6-F1
#
_cell.length_a   1.000
_cell.length_b   1.000
_cell.length_c   1.000
_cell.angle_alpha   90.00
_cell.angle_beta   90.00
_cell.angle_gamma   90.00
#
_symmetry.space_group_name_H-M   'P 1'
#
loop_
_entity.id
_entity.type
_entity.pdbx_description
1 polymer ?
#
loop_
_entity_poly.entity_id
_entity_poly.type
_entity_poly.pdbx_seq_one_letter_code
_entity_poly.pdbx_strand_id
1 'polypeptide(L)'
;MRQIPHAVTNADVALAESILAQCARGGTPDDVESAGHRLLSHLDPDGNLGDDRYRSRRRGVSLGRRDSELMSTISGELDPTARALLDPVLAKWARPGMNNPDDPESPSGDAENPSIDREALVAAEKPRRPRCDIPGHAVIQGSWAGIGVCPSR
;
A
#
# COMPACT_ATOMS: atom_id res chain seq x y z
N MET A 1 -13.99 12.85 -4.84
CA MET A 1 -15.09 12.60 -3.87
C MET A 1 -15.12 11.17 -3.29
N ARG A 2 -13.99 10.47 -3.15
CA ARG A 2 -13.98 9.08 -2.63
C ARG A 2 -13.77 8.96 -1.11
N GLN A 3 -13.69 10.10 -0.42
CA GLN A 3 -13.32 10.19 1.01
C GLN A 3 -14.43 10.67 1.94
N ILE A 4 -15.57 11.17 1.44
CA ILE A 4 -16.68 11.53 2.33
C ILE A 4 -17.37 10.24 2.77
N PRO A 5 -17.49 9.97 4.09
CA PRO A 5 -18.12 8.74 4.56
C PRO A 5 -19.58 8.63 4.12
N HIS A 6 -20.02 7.42 3.77
CA HIS A 6 -21.40 7.16 3.30
C HIS A 6 -22.47 7.39 4.38
N ALA A 7 -22.08 7.46 5.66
CA ALA A 7 -22.98 7.74 6.77
C ALA A 7 -23.32 9.24 6.91
N VAL A 8 -22.61 10.13 6.20
CA VAL A 8 -22.88 11.57 6.18
C VAL A 8 -24.14 11.87 5.37
N THR A 9 -24.96 12.82 5.83
CA THR A 9 -26.21 13.14 5.13
C THR A 9 -25.94 13.86 3.80
N ASN A 10 -26.85 13.70 2.82
CA ASN A 10 -26.71 14.40 1.53
C ASN A 10 -26.67 15.93 1.68
N ALA A 11 -27.30 16.48 2.72
CA ALA A 11 -27.27 17.91 3.00
C ALA A 11 -25.86 18.37 3.41
N ASP A 12 -25.20 17.61 4.28
CA ASP A 12 -23.83 17.90 4.72
C ASP A 12 -22.82 17.70 3.59
N VAL A 13 -23.04 16.72 2.71
CA VAL A 13 -22.24 16.54 1.48
C VAL A 13 -22.36 17.77 0.59
N ALA A 14 -23.58 18.23 0.31
CA ALA A 14 -23.81 19.41 -0.53
C ALA A 14 -23.21 20.68 0.10
N LEU A 15 -23.28 20.82 1.42
CA LEU A 15 -22.64 21.91 2.14
C LEU A 15 -21.11 21.87 1.99
N ALA A 16 -20.50 20.70 2.21
CA ALA A 16 -19.06 20.50 2.06
C ALA A 16 -18.59 20.81 0.63
N GLU A 17 -19.33 20.34 -0.39
CA GLU A 17 -19.05 20.66 -1.79
C GLU A 17 -19.12 22.16 -2.07
N SER A 18 -20.14 22.85 -1.53
CA SER A 18 -20.28 24.29 -1.72
C SER A 18 -19.12 25.09 -1.12
N ILE A 19 -18.63 24.68 0.06
CA ILE A 19 -17.49 25.30 0.75
C ILE A 19 -16.21 25.08 -0.06
N LEU A 20 -15.96 23.84 -0.51
CA LEU A 20 -14.78 23.53 -1.33
C LEU A 20 -14.81 24.24 -2.69
N ALA A 21 -15.96 24.32 -3.33
CA ALA A 21 -16.13 25.06 -4.57
C ALA A 21 -15.87 26.56 -4.38
N GLN A 22 -16.26 27.12 -3.22
CA GLN A 22 -15.97 28.51 -2.89
C GLN A 22 -14.48 28.74 -2.62
N CYS A 23 -13.81 27.85 -1.89
CA CYS A 23 -12.36 27.89 -1.69
C CYS A 23 -11.59 27.79 -3.02
N ALA A 24 -12.01 26.90 -3.91
CA ALA A 24 -11.34 26.69 -5.21
C ALA A 24 -11.43 27.89 -6.14
N ARG A 25 -12.43 28.79 -5.98
CA ARG A 25 -12.54 30.01 -6.80
C ARG A 25 -11.52 31.08 -6.43
N GLY A 26 -10.97 31.06 -5.21
CA GLY A 26 -10.11 32.12 -4.71
C GLY A 26 -8.78 31.66 -4.12
N GLY A 27 -8.56 30.35 -3.98
CA GLY A 27 -7.38 29.76 -3.36
C GLY A 27 -6.55 28.91 -4.33
N THR A 28 -5.40 28.47 -3.83
CA THR A 28 -4.51 27.53 -4.50
C THR A 28 -4.99 26.08 -4.29
N PRO A 29 -4.51 25.10 -5.08
CA PRO A 29 -4.81 23.68 -4.84
C PRO A 29 -4.52 23.23 -3.40
N ASP A 30 -3.43 23.73 -2.80
CA ASP A 30 -3.02 23.43 -1.43
C ASP A 30 -4.02 23.99 -0.39
N ASP A 31 -4.62 25.15 -0.67
CA ASP A 31 -5.66 25.74 0.18
C ASP A 31 -6.94 24.89 0.15
N VAL A 32 -7.29 24.37 -1.03
CA VAL A 32 -8.46 23.49 -1.22
C VAL A 32 -8.23 22.15 -0.52
N GLU A 33 -7.03 21.59 -0.61
CA GLU A 33 -6.64 20.38 0.11
C GLU A 33 -6.71 20.58 1.63
N SER A 34 -6.15 21.68 2.12
CA SER A 34 -6.19 22.05 3.54
C SER A 34 -7.63 22.25 4.05
N ALA A 35 -8.48 22.90 3.26
CA ALA A 35 -9.90 23.05 3.58
C ALA A 35 -10.63 21.70 3.58
N GLY A 36 -10.32 20.82 2.63
CA GLY A 36 -10.84 19.46 2.55
C GLY A 36 -10.51 18.63 3.79
N HIS A 37 -9.26 18.67 4.25
CA HIS A 37 -8.86 17.97 5.49
C HIS A 37 -9.63 18.47 6.71
N ARG A 38 -9.80 19.79 6.87
CA ARG A 38 -10.57 20.37 7.98
C ARG A 38 -12.04 19.97 7.94
N LEU A 39 -12.64 19.97 6.75
CA LEU A 39 -14.02 19.53 6.54
C LEU A 39 -14.19 18.06 6.89
N LEU A 40 -13.28 17.19 6.46
CA LEU A 40 -13.32 15.76 6.79
C LEU A 40 -13.20 15.52 8.30
N SER A 41 -12.29 16.23 8.99
CA SER A 41 -12.17 16.13 10.45
C SER A 41 -13.43 16.60 11.19
N HIS A 42 -14.18 17.55 10.62
CA HIS A 42 -15.44 18.00 11.19
C HIS A 42 -16.58 17.03 10.94
N LEU A 43 -16.63 16.42 9.75
CA LEU A 43 -17.66 15.47 9.35
C LEU A 43 -17.50 14.10 10.00
N ASP A 44 -16.26 13.64 10.22
CA ASP A 44 -15.93 12.35 10.85
C ASP A 44 -14.92 12.52 11.98
N PRO A 45 -15.32 13.13 13.12
CA PRO A 45 -14.41 13.39 14.23
C PRO A 45 -13.86 12.11 14.88
N ASP A 46 -14.60 11.00 14.80
CA ASP A 46 -14.25 9.71 15.38
C ASP A 46 -13.55 8.76 14.37
N GLY A 47 -13.51 9.11 13.09
CA GLY A 47 -12.90 8.31 12.02
C GLY A 47 -13.61 6.98 11.74
N ASN A 48 -14.84 6.80 12.24
CA ASN A 48 -15.56 5.53 12.21
C ASN A 48 -16.84 5.58 11.36
N LEU A 49 -17.14 6.72 10.73
CA LEU A 49 -18.22 6.81 9.76
C LEU A 49 -17.90 6.02 8.46
N GLY A 50 -16.64 5.61 8.28
CA GLY A 50 -16.22 4.54 7.38
C GLY A 50 -16.73 3.17 7.84
N ASP A 51 -18.05 2.98 7.70
CA ASP A 51 -18.86 1.81 8.09
C ASP A 51 -18.18 0.45 7.80
N ASP A 52 -18.32 -0.50 8.73
CA ASP A 52 -17.98 -1.92 8.53
C ASP A 52 -18.64 -2.49 7.28
N ARG A 53 -19.79 -1.96 6.85
CA ARG A 53 -20.39 -2.36 5.56
C ARG A 53 -19.58 -1.91 4.35
N TYR A 54 -18.91 -0.76 4.42
CA TYR A 54 -18.01 -0.30 3.37
C TYR A 54 -16.76 -1.19 3.33
N ARG A 55 -16.14 -1.46 4.49
CA ARG A 55 -15.04 -2.42 4.61
C ARG A 55 -15.45 -3.80 4.10
N SER A 56 -16.66 -4.23 4.42
CA SER A 56 -17.20 -5.53 3.99
C SER A 56 -17.40 -5.66 2.48
N ARG A 57 -17.62 -4.56 1.76
CA ARG A 57 -17.79 -4.56 0.30
C ARG A 57 -16.46 -4.47 -0.45
N ARG A 58 -15.46 -3.81 0.14
CA ARG A 58 -14.12 -3.67 -0.44
C ARG A 58 -13.20 -4.82 -0.10
N ARG A 59 -13.38 -5.46 1.07
CA ARG A 59 -12.54 -6.59 1.48
C ARG A 59 -12.66 -7.71 0.46
N GLY A 60 -11.51 -8.23 0.06
CA GLY A 60 -11.44 -9.30 -0.91
C GLY A 60 -10.01 -9.45 -1.41
N VAL A 61 -9.61 -10.69 -1.67
CA VAL A 61 -8.35 -11.03 -2.31
C VAL A 61 -8.69 -11.77 -3.60
N SER A 62 -8.09 -11.32 -4.69
CA SER A 62 -8.22 -11.92 -6.02
C SER A 62 -6.86 -12.45 -6.46
N LEU A 63 -6.85 -13.67 -6.98
CA LEU A 63 -5.69 -14.25 -7.65
C LEU A 63 -5.90 -14.12 -9.15
N GLY A 64 -5.00 -13.40 -9.81
CA GLY A 64 -4.92 -13.29 -11.24
C GLY A 64 -4.54 -14.62 -11.89
N ARG A 65 -4.73 -14.71 -13.21
CA ARG A 65 -4.26 -15.85 -14.00
C ARG A 65 -2.75 -16.01 -13.81
N ARG A 66 -2.30 -17.27 -13.81
CA ARG A 66 -0.86 -17.56 -13.92
C ARG A 66 -0.38 -17.08 -15.28
N ASP A 67 0.71 -16.33 -15.30
CA ASP A 67 1.37 -15.90 -16.51
C ASP A 67 2.21 -17.03 -17.13
N SER A 68 2.89 -16.74 -18.23
CA SER A 68 3.81 -17.67 -18.89
C SER A 68 5.01 -18.07 -18.03
N GLU A 69 5.31 -17.28 -16.99
CA GLU A 69 6.37 -17.54 -16.01
C GLU A 69 5.83 -18.32 -14.79
N LEU A 70 4.56 -18.77 -14.84
CA LEU A 70 3.85 -19.47 -13.76
C LEU A 70 3.61 -18.61 -12.51
N MET A 71 3.78 -17.29 -12.61
CA MET A 71 3.54 -16.32 -11.55
C MET A 71 2.08 -15.85 -11.59
N SER A 72 1.46 -15.70 -10.42
CA SER A 72 0.09 -15.18 -10.28
C SER A 72 0.10 -13.88 -9.50
N THR A 73 -0.50 -12.83 -10.07
CA THR A 73 -0.74 -11.58 -9.34
C THR A 73 -1.75 -11.80 -8.23
N ILE A 74 -1.42 -11.36 -7.02
CA ILE A 74 -2.37 -11.25 -5.91
C ILE A 74 -2.74 -9.77 -5.73
N SER A 75 -4.04 -9.46 -5.72
CA SER A 75 -4.53 -8.09 -5.53
C SER A 75 -5.78 -8.06 -4.66
N GLY A 76 -6.01 -6.95 -3.97
CA GLY A 76 -7.18 -6.82 -3.10
C GLY A 76 -6.95 -5.90 -1.92
N GLU A 77 -7.99 -5.74 -1.12
CA GLU A 77 -7.97 -4.97 0.12
C GLU A 77 -8.32 -5.89 1.29
N LEU A 78 -7.54 -5.79 2.37
CA LEU A 78 -7.74 -6.58 3.57
C LEU A 78 -8.41 -5.74 4.65
N ASP A 79 -9.33 -6.36 5.37
CA ASP A 79 -9.82 -5.83 6.64
C ASP A 79 -8.67 -5.74 7.66
N PRO A 80 -8.67 -4.77 8.61
CA PRO A 80 -7.62 -4.69 9.63
C PRO A 80 -7.41 -5.98 10.41
N THR A 81 -8.49 -6.71 10.72
CA THR A 81 -8.39 -8.01 11.40
C THR A 81 -7.69 -9.05 10.53
N ALA A 82 -8.06 -9.13 9.25
CA ALA A 82 -7.44 -10.05 8.30
C ALA A 82 -5.97 -9.69 8.03
N ARG A 83 -5.65 -8.38 7.97
CA ARG A 83 -4.29 -7.88 7.83
C ARG A 83 -3.42 -8.31 9.01
N ALA A 84 -3.92 -8.15 10.24
CA ALA A 84 -3.24 -8.54 11.47
C ALA A 84 -3.00 -10.05 11.57
N LEU A 85 -3.89 -10.87 10.98
CA LEU A 85 -3.69 -12.33 10.90
C LEU A 85 -2.71 -12.73 9.78
N LEU A 86 -2.68 -11.99 8.68
CA LEU A 86 -1.78 -12.28 7.56
C LEU A 86 -0.33 -11.89 7.88
N ASP A 87 -0.12 -10.80 8.63
CA ASP A 87 1.22 -10.34 9.06
C ASP A 87 2.09 -11.44 9.69
N PRO A 88 1.64 -12.15 10.74
CA PRO A 88 2.45 -13.19 11.36
C PRO A 88 2.67 -14.39 10.43
N VAL A 89 1.71 -14.72 9.57
CA VAL A 89 1.88 -15.79 8.56
C VAL A 89 3.00 -15.42 7.58
N LEU A 90 2.97 -14.20 7.04
CA LEU A 90 4.03 -13.72 6.14
C LEU A 90 5.36 -13.56 6.85
N ALA A 91 5.38 -13.08 8.10
CA ALA A 91 6.60 -13.00 8.89
C ALA A 91 7.22 -14.38 9.14
N LYS A 92 6.38 -15.42 9.29
CA LYS A 92 6.81 -16.79 9.53
C LYS A 92 7.32 -17.50 8.26
N TRP A 93 6.66 -17.31 7.13
CA TRP A 93 6.94 -18.07 5.89
C TRP A 93 7.66 -17.29 4.80
N ALA A 94 7.51 -15.97 4.78
CA ALA A 94 8.10 -15.06 3.78
C ALA A 94 9.13 -14.12 4.39
N ARG A 95 9.80 -14.56 5.47
CA ARG A 95 10.93 -13.83 6.06
C ARG A 95 12.02 -13.68 4.99
N PRO A 96 12.58 -12.47 4.79
CA PRO A 96 13.74 -12.31 3.91
C PRO A 96 14.88 -13.26 4.32
N GLY A 97 15.51 -13.93 3.35
CA GLY A 97 16.55 -14.93 3.60
C GLY A 97 16.05 -16.35 3.90
N MET A 98 14.74 -16.56 3.97
CA MET A 98 14.09 -17.88 4.05
C MET A 98 13.47 -18.29 2.72
N ASN A 99 13.36 -19.59 2.47
CA ASN A 99 12.64 -20.16 1.32
C ASN A 99 13.10 -19.59 -0.04
N ASN A 100 14.38 -19.23 -0.16
CA ASN A 100 14.93 -18.66 -1.38
C ASN A 100 15.41 -19.77 -2.32
N PRO A 101 14.78 -19.98 -3.49
CA PRO A 101 15.20 -21.02 -4.44
C PRO A 101 16.56 -20.72 -5.10
N ASP A 102 17.00 -19.46 -5.12
CA ASP A 102 18.28 -19.04 -5.72
C ASP A 102 19.48 -19.25 -4.78
N ASP A 103 19.25 -19.64 -3.53
CA ASP A 103 20.28 -19.85 -2.51
C ASP A 103 20.16 -21.26 -1.91
N PRO A 104 21.04 -22.20 -2.29
CA PRO A 104 21.01 -23.58 -1.80
C PRO A 104 21.16 -23.71 -0.28
N GLU A 105 21.79 -22.73 0.38
CA GLU A 105 21.97 -22.71 1.83
C GLU A 105 20.81 -22.01 2.56
N SER A 106 19.83 -21.47 1.81
CA SER A 106 18.64 -20.85 2.38
C SER A 106 17.84 -21.91 3.16
N PRO A 107 17.56 -21.67 4.45
CA PRO A 107 16.72 -22.58 5.21
C PRO A 107 15.30 -22.58 4.63
N SER A 108 14.69 -23.77 4.62
CA SER A 108 13.37 -24.01 4.06
C SER A 108 12.35 -24.29 5.16
N GLY A 109 11.12 -23.81 4.95
CA GLY A 109 9.99 -24.01 5.83
C GLY A 109 9.69 -22.80 6.71
N ASP A 110 9.43 -23.12 7.97
CA ASP A 110 8.91 -22.26 9.03
C ASP A 110 10.09 -21.56 9.74
N ALA A 111 10.13 -20.21 9.74
CA ALA A 111 11.24 -19.44 10.34
C ALA A 111 11.34 -19.51 11.88
N GLU A 112 10.33 -20.08 12.55
CA GLU A 112 10.28 -20.31 14.01
C GLU A 112 10.63 -21.77 14.36
N ASN A 113 10.91 -22.62 13.38
CA ASN A 113 11.30 -24.01 13.61
C ASN A 113 12.63 -24.04 14.40
N PRO A 114 12.69 -24.74 15.55
CA PRO A 114 13.89 -24.79 16.39
C PRO A 114 15.11 -25.43 15.70
N SER A 115 14.92 -26.13 14.58
CA SER A 115 16.03 -26.65 13.78
C SER A 115 16.71 -25.60 12.88
N ILE A 116 16.17 -24.38 12.80
CA ILE A 116 16.70 -23.31 11.95
C ILE A 116 17.60 -22.39 12.77
N ASP A 117 18.83 -22.22 12.30
CA ASP A 117 19.79 -21.29 12.90
C ASP A 117 19.40 -19.84 12.61
N ARG A 118 19.12 -19.08 13.68
CA ARG A 118 18.69 -17.68 13.61
C ARG A 118 19.81 -16.74 13.15
N GLU A 119 21.08 -17.09 13.34
CA GLU A 119 22.23 -16.31 12.85
C GLU A 119 22.38 -16.45 11.33
N ALA A 120 22.21 -17.66 10.80
CA ALA A 120 22.18 -17.92 9.36
C ALA A 120 21.07 -17.13 8.64
N LEU A 121 19.90 -16.95 9.27
CA LEU A 121 18.80 -16.14 8.70
C LEU A 121 19.15 -14.66 8.56
N VAL A 122 19.83 -14.10 9.56
CA VAL A 122 20.25 -12.69 9.54
C VAL A 122 21.34 -12.48 8.49
N ALA A 123 22.24 -13.46 8.31
CA ALA A 123 23.26 -13.41 7.27
C ALA A 123 22.68 -13.55 5.84
N ALA A 124 21.62 -14.34 5.67
CA ALA A 124 20.93 -14.54 4.38
C ALA A 124 20.00 -13.38 3.99
N GLU A 125 19.65 -12.50 4.93
CA GLU A 125 18.83 -11.31 4.69
C GLU A 125 19.60 -10.30 3.81
N LYS A 126 19.49 -10.47 2.49
CA LYS A 126 19.99 -9.47 1.53
C LYS A 126 19.11 -8.23 1.60
N PRO A 127 19.68 -7.01 1.58
CA PRO A 127 18.89 -5.79 1.56
C PRO A 127 17.99 -5.81 0.32
N ARG A 128 16.68 -5.60 0.53
CA ARG A 128 15.74 -5.42 -0.58
C ARG A 128 16.29 -4.32 -1.48
N ARG A 129 16.41 -4.57 -2.79
CA ARG A 129 16.81 -3.54 -3.75
C ARG A 129 15.93 -2.32 -3.49
N PRO A 130 16.51 -1.12 -3.31
CA PRO A 130 15.70 0.08 -3.16
C PRO A 130 14.77 0.15 -4.37
N ARG A 131 13.51 0.53 -4.15
CA ARG A 131 12.61 0.83 -5.26
C ARG A 131 13.32 1.86 -6.13
N CYS A 132 13.35 1.61 -7.43
CA CYS A 132 13.79 2.61 -8.37
C CYS A 132 12.75 3.74 -8.34
N ASP A 133 12.99 4.76 -7.51
CA ASP A 133 12.23 5.98 -7.51
C ASP A 133 12.64 6.74 -8.77
N ILE A 134 11.93 6.53 -9.88
CA ILE A 134 12.05 7.38 -11.05
C ILE A 134 11.35 8.69 -10.70
N PRO A 135 12.05 9.82 -10.49
CA PRO A 135 11.39 11.06 -10.15
C PRO A 135 10.57 11.53 -11.35
N GLY A 136 9.28 11.81 -11.12
CA GLY A 136 8.27 12.07 -12.17
C GLY A 136 8.54 13.26 -13.10
N HIS A 137 9.57 14.08 -12.84
CA HIS A 137 9.98 15.16 -13.74
C HIS A 137 10.86 14.68 -14.91
N ALA A 138 11.41 13.47 -14.87
CA ALA A 138 12.30 12.95 -15.91
C ALA A 138 11.58 12.52 -17.21
N VAL A 139 10.24 12.39 -17.19
CA VAL A 139 9.46 11.91 -18.35
C VAL A 139 9.20 13.02 -19.39
N ILE A 140 9.34 14.30 -19.03
CA ILE A 140 8.80 15.39 -19.87
C ILE A 140 9.82 15.97 -20.89
N GLN A 141 11.13 15.66 -20.79
CA GLN A 141 12.14 16.32 -21.64
C GLN A 141 12.95 15.42 -22.58
N GLY A 142 12.64 14.12 -22.71
CA GLY A 142 13.31 13.25 -23.69
C GLY A 142 14.85 13.12 -23.53
N SER A 143 15.41 13.62 -22.43
CA SER A 143 16.84 13.52 -22.13
C SER A 143 17.09 12.26 -21.32
N TRP A 144 17.69 11.26 -21.97
CA TRP A 144 18.19 10.04 -21.33
C TRP A 144 19.56 10.23 -20.66
N ALA A 145 20.07 11.47 -20.59
CA ALA A 145 21.33 11.80 -19.93
C ALA A 145 21.08 12.01 -18.43
N GLY A 146 20.99 10.93 -17.66
CA GLY A 146 20.87 11.00 -16.20
C GLY A 146 20.23 9.80 -15.52
N ILE A 147 19.66 8.85 -16.28
CA ILE A 147 19.19 7.58 -15.73
C ILE A 147 20.43 6.73 -15.45
N GLY A 148 20.96 6.82 -14.23
CA GLY A 148 21.99 5.93 -13.74
C GLY A 148 21.55 4.49 -13.97
N VAL A 149 22.26 3.79 -14.86
CA VAL A 149 22.05 2.37 -15.13
C VAL A 149 22.21 1.64 -13.80
N CYS A 150 21.12 1.07 -13.29
CA CYS A 150 21.20 0.10 -12.20
C CYS A 150 22.18 -1.01 -12.62
N PRO A 151 23.29 -1.23 -11.88
CA PRO A 151 24.21 -2.28 -12.24
C PRO A 151 23.51 -3.64 -12.12
N SER A 152 23.50 -4.38 -13.22
CA SER A 152 23.09 -5.78 -13.25
C SER A 152 24.23 -6.66 -12.76
N ARG A 153 23.98 -7.38 -11.66
CA ARG A 153 24.52 -8.71 -11.40
C ARG A 153 23.54 -9.45 -10.50
#